data_AF-A0A075HV89-F1
#
_entry.id   AF-A0A075HV89-F1
#
_cell.length_a   1.000
_cell.length_b   1.000
_cell.length_c   1.000
_cell.angle_alpha   90.00
_cell.angle_beta   90.00
_cell.angle_gamma   90.00
#
_symmetry.space_group_name_H-M   'P 1'
#
loop_
_entity.id
_entity.type
_entity.pdbx_description
1 polymer ?
#
loop_
_entity_poly.entity_id
_entity_poly.type
_entity_poly.pdbx_seq_one_letter_code
_entity_poly.pdbx_strand_id
1 'polypeptide(L)' 'MATIETGGAQWSQDGMYTISGYQGQASQYQSSAEIEIVGGAVIPEFGTIAVMILVVAIVSIIIVSTKTKLSLVPRY' A
#
# COMPACT_ATOMS: atom_id res chain seq x y z
N MET A 1 15.54 -20.26 11.83
CA MET A 1 14.71 -19.52 10.86
C MET A 1 15.55 -18.36 10.36
N ALA A 2 15.80 -18.29 9.05
CA ALA A 2 16.47 -17.14 8.45
C ALA A 2 15.39 -16.22 7.88
N THR A 3 15.38 -14.96 8.29
CA THR A 3 14.44 -13.94 7.79
C THR A 3 15.16 -13.14 6.72
N ILE A 4 14.56 -13.04 5.53
CA ILE A 4 15.07 -12.19 4.45
C ILE A 4 14.43 -10.82 4.61
N GLU A 5 15.24 -9.83 4.98
CA GLU A 5 14.82 -8.44 5.03
C GLU A 5 15.10 -7.79 3.67
N THR A 6 14.17 -6.97 3.22
CA THR A 6 14.28 -6.26 1.95
C THR A 6 14.48 -4.76 2.16
N GLY A 7 15.14 -4.08 1.22
CA GLY A 7 15.40 -2.63 1.30
C GLY A 7 14.17 -1.72 1.12
N GLY A 8 13.01 -2.28 0.79
CA GLY A 8 11.76 -1.54 0.57
C GLY A 8 10.51 -2.35 0.93
N ALA A 9 9.34 -1.85 0.53
CA ALA A 9 8.09 -2.56 0.78
C ALA A 9 8.00 -3.84 -0.07
N GLN A 10 7.52 -4.93 0.52
CA GLN A 10 7.52 -6.27 -0.11
C GLN A 10 6.67 -6.31 -1.41
N TRP A 11 5.63 -5.48 -1.51
CA TRP A 11 4.77 -5.40 -2.71
C TRP A 11 5.44 -4.77 -3.93
N SER A 12 6.53 -4.03 -3.75
CA SER A 12 7.31 -3.42 -4.85
C SER A 12 8.48 -4.29 -5.27
N GLN A 13 8.59 -5.49 -4.71
CA GLN A 13 9.75 -6.38 -4.86
C GLN A 13 9.37 -7.75 -5.42
N ASP A 14 8.22 -7.83 -6.10
CA ASP A 14 7.89 -8.98 -6.92
C ASP A 14 8.83 -9.02 -8.13
N GLY A 15 9.29 -10.21 -8.49
CA GLY A 15 10.21 -10.41 -9.61
C GLY A 15 11.14 -11.62 -9.45
N MET A 16 12.01 -11.78 -10.44
CA MET A 16 13.01 -12.85 -10.48
C MET A 16 14.27 -12.43 -9.72
N TYR A 17 14.68 -13.23 -8.74
CA TYR A 17 15.87 -13.00 -7.94
C TYR A 17 16.80 -14.22 -7.99
N THR A 18 18.10 -13.95 -7.91
CA THR A 18 19.11 -14.99 -7.78
C THR A 18 19.76 -14.89 -6.40
N ILE A 19 19.63 -15.95 -5.62
CA ILE A 19 20.33 -16.07 -4.33
C ILE A 19 21.61 -16.86 -4.57
N SER A 20 22.76 -16.31 -4.17
CA SER A 20 24.06 -16.94 -4.31
C SER A 20 24.73 -17.11 -2.95
N GLY A 21 25.11 -18.33 -2.60
CA GLY A 21 25.89 -18.68 -1.43
C GLY A 21 27.34 -18.99 -1.82
N TYR A 22 28.31 -18.38 -1.11
CA TYR A 22 29.74 -18.55 -1.36
C TYR A 22 30.43 -19.10 -0.12
N GLN A 23 31.11 -20.25 -0.24
CA GLN A 23 32.04 -20.74 0.77
C GLN A 23 33.48 -20.70 0.22
N GLY A 24 34.17 -19.58 0.46
CA GLY A 24 35.50 -19.32 -0.08
C GLY A 24 35.48 -18.87 -1.55
N GLN A 25 36.64 -18.94 -2.21
CA GLN A 25 36.84 -18.39 -3.56
C GLN A 25 36.71 -19.42 -4.68
N ALA A 26 36.72 -20.72 -4.36
CA ALA A 26 36.63 -21.77 -5.38
C ALA A 26 35.18 -21.91 -5.86
N SER A 27 34.98 -21.94 -7.18
CA SER A 27 33.66 -22.04 -7.82
C SER A 27 32.87 -23.28 -7.40
N GLN A 28 33.56 -24.37 -7.04
CA GLN A 28 32.94 -25.62 -6.56
C GLN A 28 32.15 -25.46 -5.25
N TYR A 29 32.39 -24.38 -4.51
CA TYR A 29 31.71 -24.04 -3.26
C TYR A 29 30.81 -22.82 -3.41
N GLN A 30 30.45 -22.48 -4.63
CA GLN A 30 29.49 -21.43 -4.96
C GLN A 30 28.22 -22.11 -5.48
N SER A 31 27.08 -21.74 -4.91
CA SER A 31 25.79 -22.27 -5.34
C SER A 31 24.81 -21.12 -5.49
N SER A 32 24.06 -21.13 -6.59
CA SER A 32 23.03 -20.15 -6.88
C SER A 32 21.68 -20.82 -7.14
N ALA A 33 20.62 -20.17 -6.68
CA ALA A 33 19.24 -20.57 -6.91
C ALA A 33 18.44 -19.38 -7.43
N GLU A 34 17.64 -19.62 -8.47
CA GLU A 34 16.69 -18.64 -8.97
C GLU A 34 15.34 -18.82 -8.27
N ILE A 35 14.79 -17.73 -7.76
CA ILE A 35 13.54 -17.70 -7.00
C ILE A 35 12.70 -16.57 -7.54
N GLU A 36 11.42 -16.86 -7.76
CA GLU A 36 10.42 -15.87 -8.12
C GLU A 36 9.69 -15.41 -6.84
N ILE A 37 9.70 -14.10 -6.61
CA ILE A 37 8.89 -13.49 -5.56
C ILE A 37 7.57 -13.05 -6.21
N VAL A 38 6.47 -13.66 -5.76
CA VAL A 38 5.10 -13.36 -6.21
C VAL A 38 4.20 -13.10 -5.01
N GLY A 39 3.18 -12.26 -5.22
CA GLY A 39 2.14 -12.04 -4.23
C GLY A 39 2.30 -10.74 -3.45
N GLY A 40 3.04 -9.79 -4.01
CA GLY A 40 3.03 -8.40 -3.62
C GLY A 40 1.64 -7.79 -3.80
N ALA A 41 0.82 -7.85 -2.76
CA ALA A 41 -0.49 -7.22 -2.75
C ALA A 41 -0.36 -5.80 -2.21
N VAL A 42 -0.55 -4.80 -3.07
CA VAL A 42 -0.93 -3.46 -2.60
C VAL A 42 -2.37 -3.60 -2.12
N ILE A 43 -2.58 -3.56 -0.80
CA ILE A 43 -3.90 -3.24 -0.29
C ILE A 43 -4.24 -1.87 -0.87
N PRO A 44 -5.30 -1.76 -1.72
CA PRO A 44 -5.70 -0.49 -2.28
C PRO A 44 -5.84 0.49 -1.13
N GLU A 45 -5.42 1.74 -1.32
CA GLU A 45 -5.36 2.72 -0.25
C GLU A 45 -6.77 3.21 0.15
N PHE A 46 -7.66 2.30 0.51
CA PHE A 46 -9.02 2.55 0.98
C PHE A 46 -9.02 3.65 2.04
N GLY A 47 -7.96 3.72 2.87
CA GLY A 47 -7.74 4.81 3.82
C GLY A 47 -7.60 6.19 3.17
N THR A 48 -6.68 6.39 2.22
CA THR A 48 -6.47 7.71 1.61
C THR A 48 -7.65 8.13 0.75
N ILE A 49 -8.24 7.20 0.00
CA ILE A 49 -9.43 7.47 -0.82
C ILE A 49 -10.64 7.79 0.08
N ALA A 50 -10.86 7.02 1.15
CA ALA A 50 -11.94 7.30 2.10
C ALA A 50 -11.76 8.63 2.81
N VAL A 51 -10.53 8.99 3.22
CA VAL A 51 -10.24 10.29 3.83
C VAL A 51 -10.48 11.43 2.83
N MET A 52 -10.06 11.27 1.57
CA MET A 52 -10.33 12.28 0.52
C MET A 52 -11.83 12.52 0.33
N ILE A 53 -12.63 11.45 0.24
CA ILE A 53 -14.09 11.55 0.10
C ILE A 53 -14.72 12.17 1.37
N LEU A 54 -14.26 11.77 2.56
CA LEU A 54 -14.75 12.31 3.84
C LEU A 54 -14.55 13.82 3.94
N VAL A 55 -13.36 14.31 3.57
CA VAL A 55 -13.04 15.75 3.59
C VAL A 55 -13.96 16.51 2.63
N VAL A 56 -14.13 16.02 1.40
CA VAL A 56 -15.02 16.63 0.40
C VAL A 56 -16.47 16.67 0.90
N ALA A 57 -16.95 15.60 1.55
CA ALA A 57 -18.30 15.52 2.08
C ALA A 57 -18.54 16.54 3.21
N ILE A 58 -17.63 16.65 4.17
CA ILE A 58 -17.75 17.60 5.29
C ILE A 58 -17.76 19.04 4.79
N VAL A 59 -16.83 19.39 3.89
CA VAL A 59 -16.76 20.73 3.29
C VAL A 59 -18.06 21.05 2.55
N SER A 60 -18.59 20.10 1.78
CA SER A 60 -19.86 20.26 1.06
C SER A 60 -21.04 20.52 2.02
N ILE A 61 -21.15 19.76 3.11
CA ILE A 61 -22.21 19.94 4.11
C ILE A 61 -22.13 21.32 4.77
N ILE A 62 -20.94 21.77 5.15
CA ILE A 62 -20.75 23.09 5.77
C ILE A 62 -21.17 24.20 4.80
N ILE A 63 -20.71 24.14 3.54
CA ILE A 63 -21.05 25.14 2.53
C ILE A 63 -22.56 25.17 2.29
N VAL A 64 -23.20 24.00 2.13
CA VAL A 64 -24.65 23.91 1.91
C VAL A 64 -25.43 24.38 3.14
N SER A 65 -25.04 23.96 4.35
CA SER A 65 -25.74 24.30 5.60
C SER A 65 -25.60 25.78 5.98
N THR A 66 -24.52 26.44 5.55
CA THR A 66 -24.33 27.88 5.78
C THR A 66 -25.01 28.73 4.71
N LYS A 67 -25.08 28.25 3.46
CA LYS A 67 -25.76 28.94 2.35
C LYS A 67 -27.28 28.78 2.38
N THR A 68 -27.76 27.60 2.74
CA THR A 68 -29.18 27.34 2.95
C THR A 68 -29.43 27.37 4.45
N LYS A 69 -30.10 28.42 4.97
CA LYS A 69 -30.77 28.31 6.27
C LYS A 69 -31.75 27.15 6.10
N LEU A 70 -31.35 25.94 6.49
CA LEU A 70 -32.16 24.73 6.37
C LEU A 70 -33.33 24.89 7.35
N SER A 71 -34.35 25.64 6.93
CA SER A 71 -35.58 25.85 7.67
C SER A 71 -36.36 24.55 7.59
N LEU A 72 -35.97 23.58 8.43
CA LEU A 72 -36.68 22.32 8.70
C LEU A 72 -38.00 22.56 9.47
N VAL A 73 -38.57 23.76 9.42
CA VAL A 73 -39.82 24.10 10.10
C VAL A 73 -40.91 24.20 9.03
N PRO A 74 -41.84 23.22 8.96
CA PRO A 74 -43.07 23.37 8.19
C PRO A 74 -43.90 24.45 8.88
N ARG A 75 -44.26 25.50 8.15
CA ARG A 75 -45.33 26.40 8.59
C ARG A 75 -46.65 25.83 8.10
N TYR A 76 -47.55 25.60 9.06
CA TYR A 76 -48.96 25.28 8.82
C TYR A 76 -49.67 26.50 8.20
#